data_AF-A0A0F9H0T5-F1
#
_entry.id   AF-A0A0F9H0T5-F1
#
_cell.length_a   1.000
_cell.length_b   1.000
_cell.length_c   1.000
_cell.angle_alpha   90.00
_cell.angle_beta   90.00
_cell.angle_gamma   90.00
#
_symmetry.space_group_name_H-M   'P 1'
#
loop_
_entity.id
_entity.type
_entity.pdbx_description
1 polymer ?
#
loop_
_entity_poly.entity_id
_entity_poly.type
_entity_poly.pdbx_seq_one_letter_code
_entity_poly.pdbx_strand_id
1 'polypeptide(L)'
;MTMVRTTTVNQPEVLVFVMSGCAACSELKPLAQQMSVHYQRCINTRIIDVDVDAEFADAMGVEELPTIIGVNAAKQPQIRMVGHDGKPDRLIEVYSRLLAGVTSCSVSPFRDV
;
A
#
# COMPACT_ATOMS: atom_id res chain seq x y z
N MET A 1 9.18 -26.15 -26.70
CA MET A 1 8.80 -24.77 -26.31
C MET A 1 8.92 -24.65 -24.80
N THR A 2 10.08 -24.23 -24.30
CA THR A 2 10.29 -24.03 -22.86
C THR A 2 10.06 -22.55 -22.58
N MET A 3 8.93 -22.22 -21.94
CA MET A 3 8.66 -20.85 -21.51
C MET A 3 9.65 -20.47 -20.42
N VAL A 4 10.52 -19.50 -20.71
CA VAL A 4 11.34 -18.82 -19.71
C VAL A 4 10.39 -18.05 -18.80
N ARG A 5 10.15 -18.57 -17.59
CA ARG A 5 9.53 -17.82 -16.51
C ARG A 5 10.56 -16.79 -16.03
N THR A 6 10.56 -15.61 -16.62
CA THR A 6 11.19 -14.43 -16.01
C THR A 6 10.43 -14.14 -14.72
N THR A 7 10.85 -14.77 -13.61
CA THR A 7 10.41 -14.39 -12.27
C THR A 7 11.14 -13.11 -11.90
N THR A 8 10.70 -11.98 -12.46
CA THR A 8 11.03 -10.68 -11.87
C THR A 8 10.46 -10.72 -10.46
N VAL A 9 11.32 -10.67 -9.44
CA VAL A 9 10.90 -10.63 -8.03
C VAL A 9 10.24 -9.27 -7.80
N ASN A 10 8.99 -9.16 -8.18
CA ASN A 10 8.19 -7.97 -7.93
C ASN A 10 7.72 -8.06 -6.48
N GLN A 11 8.15 -7.10 -5.66
CA GLN A 11 7.56 -6.96 -4.34
C GLN A 11 6.11 -6.48 -4.48
N PRO A 12 5.18 -6.92 -3.61
CA PRO A 12 3.90 -6.27 -3.47
C PRO A 12 4.07 -4.79 -3.11
N GLU A 13 3.08 -4.00 -3.47
CA GLU A 13 3.07 -2.56 -3.23
C GLU A 13 1.87 -2.14 -2.40
N VAL A 14 2.06 -1.12 -1.57
CA VAL A 14 0.96 -0.38 -0.94
C VAL A 14 1.01 1.03 -1.48
N LEU A 15 -0.01 1.40 -2.24
CA LEU A 15 -0.14 2.73 -2.83
C LEU A 15 -1.03 3.56 -1.93
N VAL A 16 -0.53 4.68 -1.42
CA VAL A 16 -1.21 5.58 -0.48
C VAL A 16 -1.43 6.91 -1.17
N PHE A 17 -2.64 7.12 -1.68
CA PHE A 17 -3.05 8.34 -2.36
C PHE A 17 -3.51 9.37 -1.36
N VAL A 18 -2.88 10.55 -1.41
CA VAL A 18 -3.11 11.69 -0.52
C VAL A 18 -3.04 12.98 -1.32
N MET A 19 -3.44 14.09 -0.71
CA MET A 19 -3.19 15.43 -1.24
C MET A 19 -2.76 16.37 -0.12
N SER A 20 -2.18 17.51 -0.48
CA SER A 20 -1.89 18.58 0.46
C SER A 20 -3.18 19.22 0.99
N GLY A 21 -3.26 19.54 2.28
CA GLY A 21 -4.44 20.16 2.90
C GLY A 21 -5.62 19.22 3.21
N CYS A 22 -5.47 17.91 3.00
CA CYS A 22 -6.44 16.90 3.39
C CYS A 22 -6.30 16.53 4.88
N ALA A 23 -7.27 16.93 5.71
CA ALA A 23 -7.25 16.67 7.16
C ALA A 23 -7.16 15.17 7.49
N ALA A 24 -8.02 14.36 6.86
CA ALA A 24 -8.02 12.90 6.95
C ALA A 24 -6.65 12.27 6.59
N CYS A 25 -5.98 12.82 5.59
CA CYS A 25 -4.69 12.34 5.11
C CYS A 25 -3.59 12.59 6.14
N SER A 26 -3.63 13.71 6.86
CA SER A 26 -2.64 14.05 7.90
C SER A 26 -2.62 13.05 9.06
N GLU A 27 -3.74 12.39 9.33
CA GLU A 27 -3.81 11.37 10.37
C GLU A 27 -3.36 9.98 9.88
N LEU A 28 -3.61 9.64 8.62
CA LEU A 28 -3.26 8.32 8.05
C LEU A 28 -1.80 8.27 7.57
N LYS A 29 -1.32 9.34 6.93
CA LYS A 29 0.00 9.39 6.28
C LYS A 29 1.15 9.04 7.24
N PRO A 30 1.21 9.52 8.50
CA PRO A 30 2.26 9.15 9.43
C PRO A 30 2.24 7.65 9.77
N LEU A 31 1.05 7.05 9.92
CA LEU A 31 0.92 5.62 10.19
C LEU A 31 1.40 4.79 8.99
N ALA A 32 1.00 5.17 7.77
CA ALA A 32 1.48 4.54 6.55
C ALA A 32 3.01 4.67 6.39
N GLN A 33 3.61 5.79 6.79
CA GLN A 33 5.07 5.96 6.81
C GLN A 33 5.75 5.03 7.82
N GLN A 34 5.20 4.89 9.03
CA GLN A 34 5.74 3.96 10.03
C GLN A 34 5.70 2.52 9.52
N MET A 35 4.57 2.10 8.95
CA MET A 35 4.42 0.75 8.38
C MET A 35 5.32 0.53 7.16
N SER A 36 5.50 1.57 6.32
CA SER A 36 6.47 1.54 5.23
C SER A 36 7.88 1.22 5.73
N VAL A 37 8.32 1.88 6.80
CA VAL A 37 9.65 1.63 7.37
C VAL A 37 9.74 0.22 7.95
N HIS A 38 8.71 -0.22 8.68
CA HIS A 38 8.66 -1.53 9.29
C HIS A 38 8.71 -2.66 8.25
N TYR A 39 7.96 -2.52 7.15
CA TYR A 39 7.82 -3.54 6.10
C TYR A 39 8.68 -3.31 4.85
N GLN A 40 9.62 -2.35 4.86
CA GLN A 40 10.41 -1.94 3.67
C GLN A 40 11.15 -3.08 2.95
N ARG A 41 11.43 -4.19 3.65
CA ARG A 41 12.12 -5.36 3.07
C ARG A 41 11.17 -6.33 2.36
N CYS A 42 9.86 -6.14 2.52
CA CYS A 42 8.83 -7.08 2.08
C CYS A 42 7.79 -6.43 1.15
N ILE A 43 7.42 -5.19 1.44
CA ILE A 43 6.39 -4.44 0.72
C ILE A 43 6.96 -3.07 0.38
N ASN A 44 6.85 -2.67 -0.88
CA ASN A 44 7.17 -1.31 -1.30
C ASN A 44 5.96 -0.41 -1.06
N THR A 45 6.05 0.53 -0.11
CA THR A 45 4.97 1.49 0.14
C THR A 45 5.26 2.79 -0.60
N ARG A 46 4.34 3.25 -1.45
CA ARG A 46 4.45 4.52 -2.16
C ARG A 46 3.38 5.48 -1.69
N ILE A 47 3.78 6.66 -1.24
CA ILE A 47 2.86 7.75 -0.95
C ILE A 47 2.81 8.63 -2.17
N ILE A 48 1.62 8.79 -2.73
CA ILE A 48 1.37 9.48 -4.00
C ILE A 48 0.55 10.72 -3.69
N ASP A 49 1.08 11.87 -4.08
CA ASP A 49 0.34 13.12 -4.07
C ASP A 49 -0.48 13.22 -5.37
N VAL A 50 -1.81 13.21 -5.25
CA VAL A 50 -2.68 13.25 -6.43
C VAL A 50 -2.67 14.61 -7.13
N ASP A 51 -2.24 15.68 -6.44
CA ASP A 51 -2.04 16.99 -7.08
C ASP A 51 -0.84 16.98 -8.03
N VAL A 52 0.10 16.04 -7.82
CA VAL A 52 1.31 15.88 -8.63
C VAL A 52 1.13 14.81 -9.71
N ASP A 53 0.44 13.71 -9.39
CA ASP A 53 0.28 12.55 -10.27
C ASP A 53 -1.20 12.14 -10.42
N ALA A 54 -2.00 13.09 -10.92
CA ALA A 54 -3.44 12.92 -11.10
C ALA A 54 -3.79 11.81 -12.08
N GLU A 55 -3.07 11.69 -13.20
CA GLU A 55 -3.31 10.66 -14.22
C GLU A 55 -3.15 9.25 -13.63
N PHE A 56 -2.15 9.04 -12.76
CA PHE A 56 -1.99 7.76 -12.09
C PHE A 56 -3.11 7.48 -11.08
N ALA A 57 -3.56 8.50 -10.34
CA ALA A 57 -4.68 8.37 -9.41
C ALA A 57 -5.97 8.00 -10.14
N ASP A 58 -6.26 8.65 -11.27
CA ASP A 58 -7.41 8.38 -12.12
C ASP A 58 -7.36 6.97 -12.73
N ALA A 59 -6.20 6.56 -13.26
CA ALA A 59 -5.99 5.22 -13.80
C ALA A 59 -6.19 4.13 -12.74
N MET A 60 -5.93 4.45 -11.48
CA MET A 60 -6.15 3.58 -10.33
C MET A 60 -7.57 3.70 -9.74
N GLY A 61 -8.45 4.53 -10.32
CA GLY A 61 -9.82 4.74 -9.89
C GLY A 61 -9.90 5.30 -8.47
N VAL A 62 -9.10 6.33 -8.16
CA VAL A 62 -9.12 7.02 -6.87
C VAL A 62 -10.11 8.19 -6.96
N GLU A 63 -11.23 8.05 -6.26
CA GLU A 63 -12.29 9.08 -6.24
C GLU A 63 -12.32 9.86 -4.91
N GLU A 64 -11.78 9.28 -3.84
CA GLU A 64 -11.81 9.82 -2.48
C GLU A 64 -10.43 9.72 -1.83
N LEU A 65 -10.14 10.65 -0.91
CA LEU A 65 -8.87 10.71 -0.20
C LEU A 65 -9.05 10.64 1.33
N PRO A 66 -8.12 9.99 2.05
CA PRO A 66 -7.06 9.16 1.51
C PRO A 66 -7.59 7.84 0.94
N THR A 67 -6.89 7.28 -0.04
CA THR A 67 -7.17 5.92 -0.55
C THR A 67 -5.89 5.09 -0.53
N ILE A 68 -6.01 3.85 -0.06
CA ILE A 68 -4.91 2.90 0.04
C ILE A 68 -5.25 1.71 -0.83
N ILE A 69 -4.35 1.34 -1.74
CA ILE A 69 -4.51 0.20 -2.62
C ILE A 69 -3.35 -0.76 -2.38
N GLY A 70 -3.67 -1.96 -1.90
CA GLY A 70 -2.71 -3.05 -1.79
C GLY A 70 -2.64 -3.82 -3.11
N VAL A 71 -1.44 -3.93 -3.67
CA VAL A 71 -1.15 -4.55 -4.96
C VAL A 71 -0.19 -5.72 -4.74
N ASN A 72 -0.50 -6.90 -5.28
CA ASN A 72 0.38 -8.06 -5.12
C ASN A 72 1.63 -7.98 -6.03
N ALA A 73 2.52 -8.96 -5.90
CA ALA A 73 3.69 -9.11 -6.77
C ALA A 73 3.36 -9.19 -8.28
N ALA A 74 2.16 -9.67 -8.63
CA ALA A 74 1.67 -9.73 -10.01
C ALA A 74 1.09 -8.39 -10.52
N LYS A 75 1.26 -7.29 -9.76
CA LYS A 75 0.72 -5.95 -10.06
C LYS A 75 -0.81 -5.91 -10.14
N GLN A 76 -1.49 -6.81 -9.43
CA GLN A 76 -2.94 -6.87 -9.35
C GLN A 76 -3.42 -6.27 -8.02
N PRO A 77 -4.35 -5.31 -8.04
CA PRO A 77 -5.01 -4.83 -6.82
C PRO A 77 -5.69 -5.99 -6.08
N GLN A 78 -5.44 -6.11 -4.79
CA GLN A 78 -6.00 -7.17 -3.93
C GLN A 78 -6.99 -6.63 -2.90
N ILE A 79 -6.71 -5.42 -2.41
CA ILE A 79 -7.50 -4.79 -1.35
C ILE A 79 -7.45 -3.27 -1.54
N ARG A 80 -8.57 -2.61 -1.23
CA ARG A 80 -8.70 -1.16 -1.20
C ARG A 80 -9.27 -0.72 0.14
N MET A 81 -8.66 0.29 0.73
CA MET A 81 -9.17 1.02 1.88
C MET A 81 -9.41 2.45 1.44
N VAL A 82 -10.63 2.94 1.62
CA VAL A 82 -10.99 4.34 1.36
C VAL A 82 -11.27 5.01 2.69
N GLY A 83 -10.82 6.25 2.81
CA GLY A 83 -10.92 7.04 4.02
C GLY A 83 -9.93 6.61 5.10
N HIS A 84 -10.20 7.09 6.31
CA HIS A 84 -9.27 6.98 7.43
C HIS A 84 -9.92 6.37 8.68
N ASP A 85 -11.15 5.87 8.57
CA ASP A 85 -11.87 5.26 9.68
C ASP A 85 -11.33 3.85 9.95
N GLY A 86 -11.26 3.47 11.24
CA GLY A 86 -10.77 2.14 11.64
C GLY A 86 -9.25 1.96 11.55
N LYS A 87 -8.49 3.06 11.53
CA LYS A 87 -7.04 3.04 11.78
C LYS A 87 -6.79 2.71 13.26
N PRO A 88 -5.74 1.94 13.60
CA PRO A 88 -4.72 1.38 12.71
C PRO A 88 -5.12 0.04 12.05
N ASP A 89 -6.14 -0.64 12.59
CA ASP A 89 -6.51 -2.02 12.25
C ASP A 89 -6.72 -2.28 10.77
N ARG A 90 -7.46 -1.41 10.06
CA ARG A 90 -7.72 -1.59 8.62
C ARG A 90 -6.45 -1.46 7.78
N LEU A 91 -5.51 -0.60 8.19
CA LEU A 91 -4.23 -0.49 7.50
C LEU A 91 -3.38 -1.75 7.74
N ILE A 92 -3.38 -2.27 8.98
CA ILE A 92 -2.75 -3.56 9.32
C ILE A 92 -3.33 -4.70 8.47
N GLU A 93 -4.64 -4.72 8.24
CA GLU A 93 -5.27 -5.71 7.36
C GLU A 93 -4.72 -5.64 5.93
N VAL A 94 -4.57 -4.44 5.37
CA VAL A 94 -4.00 -4.24 4.02
C VAL A 94 -2.61 -4.85 3.92
N TYR A 95 -1.71 -4.52 4.85
CA TYR A 95 -0.35 -5.07 4.85
C TYR A 95 -0.36 -6.58 5.09
N SER A 96 -1.18 -7.07 6.03
CA SER A 96 -1.26 -8.49 6.38
C SER A 96 -1.73 -9.35 5.20
N ARG A 97 -2.72 -8.89 4.44
CA ARG A 97 -3.19 -9.59 3.24
C ARG A 97 -2.11 -9.69 2.17
N LEU A 98 -1.31 -8.65 1.99
CA LEU A 98 -0.20 -8.69 1.04
C LEU A 98 0.91 -9.63 1.50
N LEU A 99 1.23 -9.63 2.80
CA LEU A 99 2.23 -10.51 3.39
C LEU A 99 1.87 -12.00 3.30
N ALA A 100 0.58 -12.35 3.33
CA ALA A 100 0.13 -13.74 3.13
C ALA A 100 0.59 -14.33 1.78
N GLY A 101 0.83 -13.48 0.78
CA GLY A 101 1.40 -13.88 -0.52
C GLY A 101 2.92 -13.82 -0.62
N VAL A 102 3.63 -13.35 0.43
CA VAL A 102 5.09 -13.17 0.44
C VAL A 102 5.73 -14.21 1.35
N THR A 103 6.18 -15.32 0.77
CA THR A 103 6.80 -16.44 1.50
C THR A 103 8.19 -16.13 2.09
N SER A 104 8.79 -15.00 1.73
CA SER A 104 10.15 -14.61 2.13
C SER A 104 10.21 -13.48 3.17
N CYS A 105 9.07 -13.02 3.69
CA CYS A 105 9.06 -11.94 4.68
C CYS A 105 9.15 -12.48 6.11
N SER A 106 10.26 -12.22 6.80
CA SER A 106 10.49 -12.63 8.20
C SER A 106 10.29 -11.50 9.22
N VAL A 107 9.44 -10.51 8.90
CA VAL A 107 9.20 -9.33 9.75
C VAL A 107 8.08 -9.61 10.75
N SER A 108 8.28 -9.21 12.00
CA SER A 108 7.25 -9.33 13.05
C SER A 108 5.97 -8.57 12.67
N PRO A 109 4.78 -8.99 13.15
CA PRO A 109 3.55 -8.21 12.99
C PRO A 109 3.73 -6.79 13.51
N PHE A 110 3.16 -5.82 12.82
CA PHE A 110 3.13 -4.44 13.28
C PHE A 110 2.35 -4.37 14.60
N ARG A 111 2.89 -3.65 15.57
CA ARG A 111 2.25 -3.36 16.85
C ARG A 111 2.30 -1.86 17.00
N ASP A 112 1.15 -1.22 17.14
CA ASP A 112 1.06 0.19 17.46
C ASP A 112 1.77 0.41 18.81
N VAL A 113 2.82 1.23 18.81
CA VAL A 113 3.58 1.61 20.00
C VAL A 113 2.97 2.88 20.58
#